data_AF-A0AAX0PUJ9-F1
#
_entry.id   AF-A0AAX0PUJ9-F1
#
_cell.length_a   1.000
_cell.length_b   1.000
_cell.length_c   1.000
_cell.angle_alpha   90.00
_cell.angle_beta   90.00
_cell.angle_gamma   90.00
#
_symmetry.space_group_name_H-M   'P 1'
#
loop_
_entity.id
_entity.type
_entity.pdbx_description
1 polymer ?
#
loop_
_entity_poly.entity_id
_entity_poly.type
_entity_poly.pdbx_seq_one_letter_code
_entity_poly.pdbx_strand_id
1 'polypeptide(L)'
;MKKRNNYWKLRAINERRWQLKQLQKDSRFNKVLDRSYQIAIDNINKQIEHELTRIGGIRNLVTADQMSEYERLAQQVVNRANIMRAAGKKIKYSDFPQEINERLKVYNATMRINQLELLKSEVGTHLLDLGVDVETKITDKVYKDYFDEMKRQAGILKATASNNIWTSPAVVDSATANIAVGAFSKNIWANIDNLKARLDGLLATAMIRGDNPKEMVKYLKPLVKSIVGNSAYAAERIARTESARVQHEAQVLSLKQNDYKYCKWYIEPGACKYCREIANSNSGGNLPEGIYEVDDCPDIPVHPNCRCSIGAYWLDGDD
;
A
#
# COMPACT_ATOMS: atom_id res chain seq x y z
N MET A 1 -23.37 34.21 -20.02
CA MET A 1 -21.94 33.84 -20.12
C MET A 1 -21.12 33.97 -18.81
N LYS A 2 -21.16 35.06 -18.02
CA LYS A 2 -20.31 35.22 -16.80
C LYS A 2 -20.48 34.16 -15.69
N LYS A 3 -21.66 33.56 -15.51
CA LYS A 3 -21.92 32.55 -14.45
C LYS A 3 -21.32 31.16 -14.75
N ARG A 4 -21.26 30.72 -16.02
CA ARG A 4 -20.74 29.40 -16.43
C ARG A 4 -19.20 29.32 -16.34
N ASN A 5 -18.47 30.36 -16.77
CA ASN A 5 -17.01 30.44 -16.62
C ASN A 5 -16.59 30.44 -15.12
N ASN A 6 -17.41 31.05 -14.25
CA ASN A 6 -17.15 31.06 -12.81
C ASN A 6 -17.31 29.67 -12.16
N TYR A 7 -18.23 28.82 -12.64
CA TYR A 7 -18.39 27.45 -12.16
C TYR A 7 -17.12 26.63 -12.39
N TRP A 8 -16.58 26.63 -13.61
CA TRP A 8 -15.38 25.86 -13.95
C TRP A 8 -14.13 26.33 -13.19
N LYS A 9 -13.99 27.63 -12.97
CA LYS A 9 -12.94 28.19 -12.13
C LYS A 9 -13.08 27.73 -10.68
N LEU A 10 -14.28 27.77 -10.12
CA LEU A 10 -14.55 27.29 -8.77
C LEU A 10 -14.31 25.78 -8.64
N ARG A 11 -14.67 25.01 -9.68
CA ARG A 11 -14.43 23.57 -9.77
C ARG A 11 -12.93 23.26 -9.72
N ALA A 12 -12.12 23.95 -10.53
CA ALA A 12 -10.66 23.78 -10.53
C ALA A 12 -10.03 24.13 -9.17
N ILE A 13 -10.49 25.19 -8.51
CA ILE A 13 -10.04 25.56 -7.16
C ILE A 13 -10.39 24.46 -6.14
N ASN A 14 -11.58 23.88 -6.24
CA ASN A 14 -12.01 22.81 -5.33
C ASN A 14 -11.25 21.50 -5.56
N GLU A 15 -10.98 21.12 -6.81
CA GLU A 15 -10.11 19.98 -7.14
C GLU A 15 -8.70 20.19 -6.58
N ARG A 16 -8.14 21.40 -6.77
CA ARG A 16 -6.83 21.74 -6.21
C ARG A 16 -6.77 21.60 -4.69
N ARG A 17 -7.80 22.08 -3.99
CA ARG A 17 -7.91 21.92 -2.53
C ARG A 17 -8.05 20.45 -2.12
N TRP A 18 -8.78 19.66 -2.89
CA TRP A 18 -8.91 18.23 -2.64
C TRP A 18 -7.57 17.50 -2.82
N GLN A 19 -6.83 17.76 -3.91
CA GLN A 19 -5.50 17.18 -4.14
C GLN A 19 -4.52 17.51 -3.00
N LEU A 20 -4.50 18.76 -2.53
CA LEU A 20 -3.69 19.16 -1.37
C LEU A 20 -4.08 18.39 -0.09
N LYS A 21 -5.37 18.14 0.12
CA LYS A 21 -5.83 17.30 1.24
C LYS A 21 -5.39 15.84 1.09
N GLN A 22 -5.39 15.28 -0.13
CA GLN A 22 -4.88 13.92 -0.38
C GLN A 22 -3.39 13.82 -0.05
N LEU A 23 -2.57 14.78 -0.49
CA LEU A 23 -1.14 14.83 -0.14
C LEU A 23 -0.91 14.88 1.38
N GLN A 24 -1.74 15.63 2.11
CA GLN A 24 -1.69 15.64 3.58
C GLN A 24 -2.15 14.33 4.22
N LYS A 25 -3.20 13.69 3.68
CA LYS A 25 -3.64 12.36 4.12
C LYS A 25 -2.51 11.34 3.92
N ASP A 26 -1.82 11.39 2.79
CA ASP A 26 -0.67 10.52 2.50
C ASP A 26 0.48 10.77 3.46
N SER A 27 0.85 12.03 3.70
CA SER A 27 1.90 12.34 4.69
C SER A 27 1.57 11.81 6.08
N ARG A 28 0.30 11.88 6.51
CA ARG A 28 -0.15 11.30 7.77
C ARG A 28 -0.08 9.77 7.76
N PHE A 29 -0.48 9.13 6.66
CA PHE A 29 -0.43 7.69 6.52
C PHE A 29 1.01 7.14 6.45
N ASN A 30 1.92 7.85 5.78
CA ASN A 30 3.35 7.53 5.76
C ASN A 30 3.91 7.42 7.19
N LYS A 31 3.52 8.32 8.11
CA LYS A 31 3.90 8.23 9.53
C LYS A 31 3.33 7.00 10.23
N VAL A 32 2.19 6.47 9.79
CA VAL A 32 1.62 5.23 10.34
C VAL A 32 2.41 4.02 9.86
N LEU A 33 2.77 3.99 8.57
CA LEU A 33 3.65 2.96 8.02
C LEU A 33 5.03 3.00 8.66
N ASP A 34 5.67 4.17 8.76
CA ASP A 34 6.98 4.31 9.40
C ASP A 34 6.98 3.72 10.81
N ARG A 35 5.93 3.96 11.61
CA ARG A 35 5.80 3.31 12.93
C ARG A 35 5.77 1.79 12.85
N SER A 36 5.07 1.20 11.88
CA SER A 36 5.08 -0.27 11.67
C SER A 36 6.50 -0.77 11.40
N TYR A 37 7.24 -0.07 10.53
CA TYR A 37 8.63 -0.39 10.23
C TYR A 37 9.55 -0.22 11.44
N GLN A 38 9.38 0.84 12.24
CA GLN A 38 10.14 1.02 13.49
C GLN A 38 9.86 -0.11 14.50
N ILE A 39 8.59 -0.52 14.67
CA ILE A 39 8.24 -1.65 15.53
C ILE A 39 8.91 -2.94 15.05
N ALA A 40 8.93 -3.18 13.73
CA ALA A 40 9.62 -4.34 13.17
C ALA A 40 11.14 -4.27 13.38
N ILE A 41 11.76 -3.10 13.19
CA ILE A 41 13.19 -2.87 13.49
C ILE A 41 13.49 -3.20 14.96
N ASP A 42 12.68 -2.70 15.88
CA ASP A 42 12.87 -2.92 17.31
C ASP A 42 12.71 -4.40 17.68
N ASN A 43 11.69 -5.08 17.14
CA ASN A 43 11.45 -6.50 17.38
C ASN A 43 12.58 -7.37 16.81
N ILE A 44 13.00 -7.12 15.57
CA ILE A 44 14.12 -7.82 14.94
C ILE A 44 15.42 -7.61 15.73
N ASN A 45 15.71 -6.38 16.14
CA ASN A 45 16.91 -6.08 16.92
C ASN A 45 16.89 -6.75 18.30
N LYS A 46 15.72 -6.79 18.96
CA LYS A 46 15.55 -7.51 20.22
C LYS A 46 15.75 -9.01 20.04
N GLN A 47 15.21 -9.59 18.96
CA GLN A 47 15.37 -11.01 18.65
C GLN A 47 16.84 -11.37 18.38
N ILE A 48 17.53 -10.57 17.56
CA ILE A 48 18.97 -10.72 17.29
C ILE A 48 19.78 -10.64 18.59
N GLU A 49 19.50 -9.66 19.45
CA GLU A 49 20.20 -9.51 20.74
C GLU A 49 19.91 -10.66 21.69
N HIS A 50 18.66 -11.15 21.72
CA HIS A 50 18.25 -12.30 22.53
C HIS A 50 19.04 -13.56 22.13
N GLU A 51 19.04 -13.91 20.85
CA GLU A 51 19.75 -15.11 20.37
C GLU A 51 21.28 -14.98 20.49
N LEU A 52 21.84 -13.79 20.29
CA LEU A 52 23.28 -13.57 20.43
C LEU A 52 23.78 -13.66 21.87
N THR A 53 22.94 -13.33 22.86
CA THR A 53 23.32 -13.34 24.28
C THR A 53 23.07 -14.67 24.98
N ARG A 54 22.35 -15.60 24.33
CA ARG A 54 22.05 -16.94 24.84
C ARG A 54 23.33 -17.80 24.96
N ILE A 55 23.37 -18.70 25.94
CA ILE A 55 24.51 -19.60 26.17
C ILE A 55 24.73 -20.46 24.92
N GLY A 56 25.91 -20.35 24.30
CA GLY A 56 26.28 -21.11 23.10
C GLY A 56 26.36 -20.31 21.78
N GLY A 57 25.88 -19.07 21.76
CA GLY A 57 25.89 -18.22 20.55
C GLY A 57 25.02 -18.80 19.42
N ILE A 58 25.31 -18.45 18.16
CA ILE A 58 24.59 -18.93 16.96
C ILE A 58 25.27 -20.18 16.34
N ARG A 59 26.30 -20.75 17.00
CA ARG A 59 27.17 -21.80 16.44
C ARG A 59 26.74 -23.22 16.78
N ASN A 60 25.73 -23.40 17.61
CA ASN A 60 25.31 -24.69 18.13
C ASN A 60 24.07 -25.23 17.43
N LEU A 61 23.73 -26.47 17.77
CA LEU A 61 22.46 -27.09 17.39
C LEU A 61 21.29 -26.41 18.10
N VAL A 62 20.15 -26.39 17.43
CA VAL A 62 18.90 -25.85 17.96
C VAL A 62 18.38 -26.74 19.09
N THR A 63 17.94 -26.15 20.20
CA THR A 63 17.34 -26.89 21.31
C THR A 63 15.82 -27.09 21.12
N ALA A 64 15.23 -28.05 21.83
CA ALA A 64 13.78 -28.27 21.81
C ALA A 64 12.99 -27.05 22.33
N ASP A 65 13.54 -26.35 23.32
CA ASP A 65 12.93 -25.13 23.87
C ASP A 65 12.92 -24.00 22.83
N GLN A 66 14.02 -23.81 22.11
CA GLN A 66 14.13 -22.85 21.01
C GLN A 66 13.11 -23.12 19.90
N MET A 67 12.93 -24.40 19.52
CA MET A 67 11.90 -24.79 18.55
C MET A 67 10.50 -24.44 19.04
N SER A 68 10.21 -24.72 20.32
CA SER A 68 8.89 -24.44 20.92
C SER A 68 8.60 -22.94 20.99
N GLU A 69 9.61 -22.12 21.29
CA GLU A 69 9.50 -20.66 21.30
C GLU A 69 9.19 -20.11 19.91
N TYR A 70 9.89 -20.61 18.88
CA TYR A 70 9.63 -20.26 17.50
C TYR A 70 8.20 -20.67 17.08
N GLU A 71 7.77 -21.90 17.38
CA GLU A 71 6.43 -22.38 17.02
C GLU A 71 5.34 -21.49 17.61
N ARG A 72 5.53 -21.04 18.85
CA ARG A 72 4.63 -20.08 19.49
C ARG A 72 4.64 -18.72 18.78
N LEU A 73 5.81 -18.21 18.40
CA LEU A 73 5.94 -16.94 17.66
C LEU A 73 5.24 -17.02 16.29
N ALA A 74 5.46 -18.11 15.55
CA ALA A 74 4.80 -18.38 14.27
C ALA A 74 3.28 -18.45 14.44
N GLN A 75 2.80 -19.16 15.45
CA GLN A 75 1.37 -19.26 15.75
C GLN A 75 0.76 -17.90 16.12
N GLN A 76 1.49 -17.03 16.80
CA GLN A 76 1.03 -15.68 17.11
C GLN A 76 0.80 -14.84 15.84
N VAL A 77 1.70 -14.92 14.85
CA VAL A 77 1.54 -14.22 13.58
C VAL A 77 0.33 -14.74 12.82
N VAL A 78 0.16 -16.07 12.75
CA VAL A 78 -1.02 -16.70 12.13
C VAL A 78 -2.31 -16.29 12.85
N ASN A 79 -2.31 -16.29 14.18
CA ASN A 79 -3.47 -15.89 14.97
C ASN A 79 -3.81 -14.41 14.76
N ARG A 80 -2.79 -13.52 14.74
CA ARG A 80 -2.98 -12.10 14.45
C ARG A 80 -3.54 -11.90 13.04
N ALA A 81 -3.02 -12.61 12.06
CA ALA A 81 -3.54 -12.62 10.70
C ALA A 81 -5.03 -13.05 10.66
N ASN A 82 -5.38 -14.10 11.39
CA ASN A 82 -6.76 -14.58 11.51
C ASN A 82 -7.67 -13.58 12.23
N ILE A 83 -7.19 -12.91 13.28
CA ILE A 83 -7.94 -11.86 13.98
C ILE A 83 -8.16 -10.66 13.07
N MET A 84 -7.13 -10.22 12.33
CA MET A 84 -7.24 -9.11 11.37
C MET A 84 -8.24 -9.43 10.25
N ARG A 85 -8.29 -10.68 9.79
CA ARG A 85 -9.34 -11.18 8.89
C ARG A 85 -10.73 -11.13 9.55
N ALA A 86 -10.86 -11.68 10.76
CA ALA A 86 -12.14 -11.78 11.46
C ALA A 86 -12.73 -10.42 11.84
N ALA A 87 -11.87 -9.43 12.12
CA ALA A 87 -12.24 -8.04 12.38
C ALA A 87 -12.65 -7.27 11.11
N GLY A 88 -12.67 -7.92 9.94
CA GLY A 88 -12.71 -7.29 8.63
C GLY A 88 -13.77 -6.20 8.42
N LYS A 89 -13.41 -5.21 7.59
CA LYS A 89 -14.37 -4.45 6.79
C LYS A 89 -13.92 -4.46 5.31
N LYS A 90 -14.29 -5.54 4.61
CA LYS A 90 -14.40 -5.65 3.14
C LYS A 90 -13.18 -6.09 2.30
N ILE A 91 -12.24 -6.88 2.84
CA ILE A 91 -11.16 -7.47 2.03
C ILE A 91 -11.49 -8.95 1.77
N LYS A 92 -11.96 -9.28 0.55
CA LYS A 92 -12.10 -10.66 0.09
C LYS A 92 -10.76 -11.16 -0.44
N TYR A 93 -9.74 -11.27 0.41
CA TYR A 93 -8.54 -12.02 0.05
C TYR A 93 -8.62 -13.41 0.67
N SER A 94 -8.75 -14.44 -0.17
CA SER A 94 -8.90 -15.84 0.25
C SER A 94 -7.59 -16.45 0.73
N ASP A 95 -6.43 -15.85 0.42
CA ASP A 95 -5.16 -16.60 0.42
C ASP A 95 -4.19 -16.17 1.53
N PHE A 96 -4.49 -15.15 2.34
CA PHE A 96 -3.51 -14.57 3.28
C PHE A 96 -3.07 -15.54 4.38
N PRO A 97 -3.97 -16.23 5.11
CA PRO A 97 -3.53 -17.26 6.06
C PRO A 97 -2.83 -18.43 5.38
N GLN A 98 -3.23 -18.78 4.16
CA GLN A 98 -2.60 -19.86 3.41
C GLN A 98 -1.18 -19.48 3.00
N GLU A 99 -0.97 -18.31 2.43
CA GLU A 99 0.31 -17.77 2.00
C GLU A 99 1.27 -17.58 3.19
N ILE A 100 0.78 -17.08 4.33
CA ILE A 100 1.57 -17.02 5.58
C ILE A 100 1.97 -18.43 6.02
N ASN A 101 1.04 -19.38 6.03
CA ASN A 101 1.33 -20.76 6.41
C ASN A 101 2.32 -21.43 5.44
N GLU A 102 2.24 -21.14 4.15
CA GLU A 102 3.20 -21.61 3.14
C GLU A 102 4.59 -21.02 3.39
N ARG A 103 4.68 -19.72 3.65
CA ARG A 103 5.94 -19.04 4.02
C ARG A 103 6.54 -19.61 5.31
N LEU A 104 5.72 -19.83 6.33
CA LEU A 104 6.15 -20.46 7.58
C LEU A 104 6.59 -21.92 7.40
N LYS A 105 5.94 -22.69 6.52
CA LYS A 105 6.36 -24.06 6.18
C LYS A 105 7.77 -24.10 5.59
N VAL A 106 8.09 -23.16 4.70
CA VAL A 106 9.44 -23.03 4.13
C VAL A 106 10.46 -22.80 5.24
N TYR A 107 10.16 -21.93 6.20
CA TYR A 107 11.04 -21.66 7.33
C TYR A 107 11.18 -22.87 8.25
N ASN A 108 10.07 -23.56 8.55
CA ASN A 108 10.06 -24.80 9.34
C ASN A 108 10.96 -25.90 8.76
N ALA A 109 11.03 -26.03 7.43
CA ALA A 109 11.88 -27.01 6.78
C ALA A 109 13.38 -26.72 6.95
N THR A 110 13.78 -25.44 7.07
CA THR A 110 15.20 -25.03 7.10
C THR A 110 15.78 -24.90 8.51
N MET A 111 14.97 -24.71 9.55
CA MET A 111 15.46 -24.46 10.92
C MET A 111 16.11 -25.65 11.63
N ARG A 112 15.77 -26.89 11.24
CA ARG A 112 16.32 -28.11 11.87
C ARG A 112 17.82 -28.33 11.63
N ILE A 113 18.48 -27.38 10.96
CA ILE A 113 19.85 -27.49 10.49
C ILE A 113 20.83 -26.83 11.46
N ASN A 114 20.59 -25.57 11.87
CA ASN A 114 21.48 -24.81 12.76
C ASN A 114 20.80 -23.56 13.37
N GLN A 115 21.38 -22.98 14.43
CA GLN A 115 20.86 -21.77 15.10
C GLN A 115 20.81 -20.52 14.22
N LEU A 116 21.66 -20.42 13.18
CA LEU A 116 21.56 -19.30 12.22
C LEU A 116 20.27 -19.41 11.40
N GLU A 117 19.88 -20.60 10.98
CA GLU A 117 18.61 -20.83 10.26
C GLU A 117 17.41 -20.62 11.18
N LEU A 118 17.52 -20.94 12.47
CA LEU A 118 16.51 -20.54 13.46
C LEU A 118 16.38 -19.02 13.53
N LEU A 119 17.47 -18.28 13.74
CA LEU A 119 17.44 -16.82 13.84
C LEU A 119 16.89 -16.17 12.56
N LYS A 120 17.29 -16.65 11.38
CA LYS A 120 16.73 -16.19 10.09
C LYS A 120 15.22 -16.43 10.00
N SER A 121 14.73 -17.52 10.59
CA SER A 121 13.32 -17.88 10.59
C SER A 121 12.53 -17.02 11.59
N GLU A 122 13.08 -16.74 12.77
CA GLU A 122 12.47 -15.81 13.74
C GLU A 122 12.39 -14.38 13.19
N VAL A 123 13.48 -13.90 12.59
CA VAL A 123 13.48 -12.63 11.86
C VAL A 123 12.47 -12.67 10.72
N GLY A 124 12.40 -13.79 9.98
CA GLY A 124 11.37 -14.04 8.98
C GLY A 124 9.96 -13.88 9.52
N THR A 125 9.68 -14.40 10.72
CA THR A 125 8.37 -14.29 11.37
C THR A 125 8.03 -12.83 11.73
N HIS A 126 8.99 -12.03 12.20
CA HIS A 126 8.78 -10.60 12.42
C HIS A 126 8.52 -9.83 11.11
N LEU A 127 9.16 -10.24 10.01
CA LEU A 127 8.89 -9.67 8.69
C LEU A 127 7.52 -10.06 8.16
N LEU A 128 7.05 -11.28 8.44
CA LEU A 128 5.67 -11.69 8.12
C LEU A 128 4.67 -10.85 8.90
N ASP A 129 4.90 -10.62 10.20
CA ASP A 129 4.05 -9.76 11.03
C ASP A 129 3.99 -8.32 10.49
N LEU A 130 5.13 -7.78 10.06
CA LEU A 130 5.19 -6.48 9.38
C LEU A 130 4.39 -6.48 8.07
N GLY A 131 4.56 -7.52 7.23
CA GLY A 131 3.83 -7.67 5.98
C GLY A 131 2.32 -7.66 6.19
N VAL A 132 1.87 -8.45 7.17
CA VAL A 132 0.46 -8.54 7.61
C VAL A 132 -0.10 -7.17 8.00
N ASP A 133 0.64 -6.45 8.84
CA ASP A 133 0.22 -5.15 9.35
C ASP A 133 0.21 -4.07 8.25
N VAL A 134 1.22 -4.04 7.38
CA VAL A 134 1.32 -3.11 6.25
C VAL A 134 0.21 -3.38 5.23
N GLU A 135 0.00 -4.64 4.84
CA GLU A 135 -1.06 -5.02 3.90
C GLU A 135 -2.43 -4.59 4.43
N THR A 136 -2.74 -4.92 5.69
CA THR A 136 -4.02 -4.55 6.31
C THR A 136 -4.22 -3.04 6.28
N LYS A 137 -3.23 -2.26 6.72
CA LYS A 137 -3.29 -0.79 6.77
C LYS A 137 -3.43 -0.14 5.39
N ILE A 138 -2.67 -0.62 4.41
CA ILE A 138 -2.74 -0.13 3.03
C ILE A 138 -4.13 -0.44 2.48
N THR A 139 -4.60 -1.66 2.66
CA THR A 139 -5.89 -2.07 2.16
C THR A 139 -7.01 -1.24 2.75
N ASP A 140 -7.05 -1.07 4.08
CA ASP A 140 -8.02 -0.22 4.77
C ASP A 140 -8.01 1.23 4.25
N LYS A 141 -6.81 1.80 4.03
CA LYS A 141 -6.66 3.13 3.44
C LYS A 141 -7.24 3.19 2.03
N VAL A 142 -6.90 2.23 1.18
CA VAL A 142 -7.33 2.19 -0.23
C VAL A 142 -8.85 2.07 -0.31
N TYR A 143 -9.47 1.18 0.47
CA TYR A 143 -10.93 1.09 0.58
C TYR A 143 -11.54 2.41 1.05
N LYS A 144 -10.99 3.02 2.10
CA LYS A 144 -11.50 4.29 2.62
C LYS A 144 -11.40 5.42 1.61
N ASP A 145 -10.28 5.52 0.90
CA ASP A 145 -10.05 6.55 -0.10
C ASP A 145 -11.00 6.39 -1.30
N TYR A 146 -11.31 5.15 -1.71
CA TYR A 146 -12.34 4.85 -2.70
C TYR A 146 -13.72 5.35 -2.26
N PHE A 147 -14.19 4.95 -1.07
CA PHE A 147 -15.51 5.37 -0.57
C PHE A 147 -15.61 6.88 -0.33
N ASP A 148 -14.56 7.50 0.21
CA ASP A 148 -14.50 8.95 0.39
C ASP A 148 -14.64 9.67 -0.95
N GLU A 149 -14.04 9.14 -2.02
CA GLU A 149 -14.13 9.72 -3.36
C GLU A 149 -15.50 9.53 -3.99
N MET A 150 -16.08 8.32 -3.90
CA MET A 150 -17.45 8.05 -4.33
C MET A 150 -18.44 9.02 -3.67
N LYS A 151 -18.33 9.21 -2.34
CA LYS A 151 -19.17 10.14 -1.59
C LYS A 151 -18.96 11.58 -2.04
N ARG A 152 -17.71 11.96 -2.33
CA ARG A 152 -17.38 13.30 -2.84
C ARG A 152 -18.05 13.55 -4.18
N GLN A 153 -17.95 12.62 -5.12
CA GLN A 153 -18.53 12.76 -6.46
C GLN A 153 -20.06 12.84 -6.43
N ALA A 154 -20.71 12.01 -5.61
CA ALA A 154 -22.16 12.08 -5.41
C ALA A 154 -22.62 13.48 -4.92
N GLY A 155 -21.87 14.08 -3.99
CA GLY A 155 -22.16 15.44 -3.50
C GLY A 155 -21.90 16.54 -4.53
N ILE A 156 -20.96 16.32 -5.46
CA ILE A 156 -20.62 17.27 -6.52
C ILE A 156 -21.67 17.29 -7.61
N LEU A 157 -22.06 16.11 -8.09
CA LEU A 157 -22.95 15.95 -9.24
C LEU A 157 -24.42 16.17 -8.88
N LYS A 158 -24.70 16.49 -7.60
CA LYS A 158 -26.05 16.67 -7.06
C LYS A 158 -27.00 15.57 -7.54
N ALA A 159 -26.53 14.32 -7.51
CA ALA A 159 -27.37 13.18 -7.81
C ALA A 159 -28.61 13.32 -6.91
N THR A 160 -29.76 13.59 -7.53
CA THR A 160 -31.04 13.55 -6.85
C THR A 160 -31.11 12.20 -6.15
N ALA A 161 -31.68 12.17 -4.94
CA ALA A 161 -31.74 11.01 -4.06
C ALA A 161 -32.39 9.73 -4.67
N SER A 162 -32.74 9.75 -5.96
CA SER A 162 -33.36 8.69 -6.73
C SER A 162 -32.43 7.59 -7.24
N ASN A 163 -31.11 7.80 -7.41
CA ASN A 163 -30.19 6.75 -7.89
C ASN A 163 -28.99 6.51 -6.94
N ASN A 164 -29.26 5.86 -5.79
CA ASN A 164 -28.26 5.37 -4.82
C ASN A 164 -27.40 4.18 -5.33
N ILE A 165 -27.26 4.01 -6.65
CA ILE A 165 -26.55 2.88 -7.27
C ILE A 165 -25.06 2.85 -6.84
N TRP A 166 -24.49 4.02 -6.53
CA TRP A 166 -23.11 4.22 -6.05
C TRP A 166 -22.79 3.57 -4.69
N THR A 167 -23.80 3.32 -3.86
CA THR A 167 -23.64 2.63 -2.57
C THR A 167 -24.09 1.17 -2.64
N SER A 168 -24.58 0.73 -3.81
CA SER A 168 -24.95 -0.68 -4.03
C SER A 168 -23.72 -1.56 -3.78
N PRO A 169 -23.85 -2.61 -2.94
CA PRO A 169 -22.78 -3.57 -2.73
C PRO A 169 -22.20 -4.14 -4.02
N ALA A 170 -22.99 -4.30 -5.09
CA ALA A 170 -22.51 -4.84 -6.36
C ALA A 170 -21.58 -3.88 -7.12
N VAL A 171 -21.88 -2.57 -7.10
CA VAL A 171 -21.07 -1.54 -7.76
C VAL A 171 -19.77 -1.33 -7.00
N VAL A 172 -19.88 -1.27 -5.67
CA VAL A 172 -18.74 -1.27 -4.76
C VAL A 172 -17.89 -2.52 -5.00
N ASP A 173 -18.47 -3.71 -4.96
CA ASP A 173 -17.72 -4.97 -5.17
C ASP A 173 -17.07 -5.05 -6.55
N SER A 174 -17.69 -4.50 -7.61
CA SER A 174 -17.10 -4.46 -8.96
C SER A 174 -15.94 -3.47 -9.11
N ALA A 175 -16.07 -2.27 -8.55
CA ALA A 175 -15.04 -1.24 -8.61
C ALA A 175 -13.92 -1.52 -7.61
N THR A 176 -14.25 -2.13 -6.48
CA THR A 176 -13.28 -2.68 -5.54
C THR A 176 -12.87 -4.10 -5.90
N ALA A 177 -13.34 -4.69 -7.01
CA ALA A 177 -12.94 -6.05 -7.39
C ALA A 177 -11.42 -6.08 -7.60
N ASN A 178 -10.86 -5.10 -8.31
CA ASN A 178 -9.42 -4.97 -8.49
C ASN A 178 -8.67 -4.71 -7.16
N ILE A 179 -9.32 -4.07 -6.18
CA ILE A 179 -8.79 -3.88 -4.82
C ILE A 179 -8.83 -5.20 -4.02
N ALA A 180 -9.85 -6.03 -4.24
CA ALA A 180 -10.02 -7.35 -3.64
C ALA A 180 -9.12 -8.42 -4.30
N VAL A 181 -8.72 -8.22 -5.57
CA VAL A 181 -7.95 -9.18 -6.40
C VAL A 181 -6.45 -9.24 -6.06
N GLY A 182 -5.97 -8.50 -5.05
CA GLY A 182 -4.65 -8.74 -4.46
C GLY A 182 -3.45 -8.40 -5.36
N ALA A 183 -3.64 -7.65 -6.46
CA ALA A 183 -2.55 -7.29 -7.36
C ALA A 183 -1.45 -6.46 -6.65
N PHE A 184 -1.84 -5.52 -5.78
CA PHE A 184 -0.88 -4.76 -4.99
C PHE A 184 -0.34 -5.52 -3.77
N SER A 185 -1.10 -6.50 -3.26
CA SER A 185 -0.66 -7.39 -2.17
C SER A 185 0.60 -8.15 -2.57
N LYS A 186 0.64 -8.68 -3.81
CA LYS A 186 1.86 -9.28 -4.39
C LYS A 186 3.07 -8.35 -4.33
N ASN A 187 2.88 -7.05 -4.59
CA ASN A 187 3.97 -6.07 -4.52
C ASN A 187 4.41 -5.80 -3.07
N ILE A 188 3.50 -5.84 -2.10
CA ILE A 188 3.83 -5.73 -0.67
C ILE A 188 4.66 -6.93 -0.25
N TRP A 189 4.20 -8.14 -0.54
CA TRP A 189 4.90 -9.37 -0.18
C TRP A 189 6.24 -9.52 -0.89
N ALA A 190 6.33 -9.16 -2.17
CA ALA A 190 7.60 -9.10 -2.88
C ALA A 190 8.60 -8.15 -2.19
N ASN A 191 8.15 -7.01 -1.66
CA ASN A 191 9.02 -6.11 -0.88
C ASN A 191 9.47 -6.77 0.43
N ILE A 192 8.58 -7.48 1.14
CA ILE A 192 8.91 -8.22 2.36
C ILE A 192 9.91 -9.35 2.08
N ASP A 193 9.76 -10.06 0.96
CA ASP A 193 10.68 -11.13 0.54
C ASP A 193 12.06 -10.60 0.19
N ASN A 194 12.12 -9.48 -0.55
CA ASN A 194 13.37 -8.78 -0.82
C ASN A 194 14.04 -8.31 0.48
N LEU A 195 13.25 -7.84 1.44
CA LEU A 195 13.74 -7.43 2.76
C LEU A 195 14.32 -8.62 3.52
N LYS A 196 13.62 -9.76 3.53
CA LYS A 196 14.10 -11.00 4.13
C LYS A 196 15.40 -11.46 3.51
N ALA A 197 15.49 -11.56 2.20
CA ALA A 197 16.70 -12.00 1.51
C ALA A 197 17.93 -11.14 1.88
N ARG A 198 17.75 -9.82 2.00
CA ARG A 198 18.80 -8.89 2.43
C ARG A 198 19.21 -9.12 3.89
N LEU A 199 18.25 -9.34 4.78
CA LEU A 199 18.52 -9.62 6.19
C LEU A 199 19.16 -11.00 6.40
N ASP A 200 18.73 -12.02 5.66
CA ASP A 200 19.33 -13.36 5.69
C ASP A 200 20.80 -13.31 5.25
N GLY A 201 21.12 -12.54 4.21
CA GLY A 201 22.49 -12.28 3.77
C GLY A 201 23.32 -11.51 4.80
N LEU A 202 22.74 -10.51 5.45
CA LEU A 202 23.38 -9.76 6.53
C LEU A 202 23.70 -10.66 7.74
N LEU A 203 22.74 -11.48 8.18
CA LEU A 203 22.92 -12.41 9.31
C LEU A 203 23.98 -13.47 8.99
N ALA A 204 23.98 -14.02 7.77
CA ALA A 204 25.01 -14.96 7.34
C ALA A 204 26.40 -14.32 7.32
N THR A 205 26.53 -13.09 6.83
CA THR A 205 27.79 -12.34 6.82
C THR A 205 28.30 -12.08 8.24
N ALA A 206 27.41 -11.64 9.14
CA ALA A 206 27.77 -11.41 10.54
C ALA A 206 28.25 -12.70 11.23
N MET A 207 27.62 -13.83 10.91
CA MET A 207 28.02 -15.14 11.44
C MET A 207 29.41 -15.58 10.94
N ILE A 208 29.68 -15.40 9.64
CA ILE A 208 30.99 -15.70 9.03
C ILE A 208 32.09 -14.87 9.68
N ARG A 209 31.81 -13.58 9.94
CA ARG A 209 32.75 -12.67 10.59
C ARG A 209 33.16 -13.14 11.98
N GLY A 210 32.28 -13.84 12.70
CA GLY A 210 32.63 -14.54 13.93
C GLY A 210 33.00 -13.62 15.10
N ASP A 211 32.57 -12.37 15.05
CA ASP A 211 32.75 -11.39 16.11
C ASP A 211 32.12 -11.89 17.43
N ASN A 212 32.58 -11.32 18.55
CA ASN A 212 31.89 -11.56 19.81
C ASN A 212 30.44 -10.99 19.75
N PRO A 213 29.48 -11.57 20.49
CA PRO A 213 28.07 -11.18 20.43
C PRO A 213 27.79 -9.68 20.56
N LYS A 214 28.52 -8.96 21.42
CA LYS A 214 28.31 -7.52 21.65
C LYS A 214 28.69 -6.70 20.41
N GLU A 215 29.79 -7.04 19.76
CA GLU A 215 30.23 -6.36 18.53
C GLU A 215 29.33 -6.72 17.34
N MET A 216 28.84 -7.96 17.27
CA MET A 216 27.82 -8.35 16.28
C MET A 216 26.54 -7.52 16.41
N VAL A 217 26.02 -7.33 17.63
CA VAL A 217 24.83 -6.49 17.86
C VAL A 217 25.08 -5.05 17.42
N LYS A 218 26.23 -4.47 17.76
CA LYS A 218 26.60 -3.10 17.34
C LYS A 218 26.69 -2.95 15.82
N TYR A 219 27.17 -3.98 15.13
CA TYR A 219 27.25 -4.01 13.67
C TYR A 219 25.88 -4.19 13.00
N LEU A 220 25.06 -5.12 13.50
CA LEU A 220 23.77 -5.49 12.91
C LEU A 220 22.70 -4.42 13.08
N LYS A 221 22.57 -3.83 14.28
CA LYS A 221 21.51 -2.84 14.59
C LYS A 221 21.38 -1.69 13.56
N PRO A 222 22.45 -0.97 13.19
CA PRO A 222 22.35 0.12 12.21
C PRO A 222 22.03 -0.39 10.80
N LEU A 223 22.52 -1.57 10.42
CA LEU A 223 22.27 -2.16 9.11
C LEU A 223 20.84 -2.67 8.97
N VAL A 224 20.30 -3.33 9.99
CA VAL A 224 18.88 -3.71 10.06
C VAL A 224 18.01 -2.46 9.93
N LYS A 225 18.30 -1.41 10.70
CA LYS A 225 17.57 -0.14 10.63
C LYS A 225 17.59 0.47 9.22
N SER A 226 18.75 0.48 8.57
CA SER A 226 18.90 0.99 7.20
C SER A 226 18.11 0.16 6.19
N ILE A 227 18.29 -1.17 6.20
CA ILE A 227 17.66 -2.10 5.26
C ILE A 227 16.13 -2.05 5.40
N VAL A 228 15.61 -2.17 6.61
CA VAL A 228 14.17 -2.14 6.90
C VAL A 228 13.60 -0.75 6.66
N GLY A 229 14.27 0.32 7.10
CA GLY A 229 13.82 1.70 6.88
C GLY A 229 13.72 2.08 5.40
N ASN A 230 14.65 1.63 4.56
CA ASN A 230 14.62 1.88 3.11
C ASN A 230 13.44 1.20 2.42
N SER A 231 12.94 0.08 2.97
CA SER A 231 11.77 -0.61 2.42
C SER A 231 10.44 0.09 2.73
N ALA A 232 10.39 0.98 3.74
CA ALA A 232 9.19 1.74 4.08
C ALA A 232 8.71 2.61 2.92
N TYR A 233 9.63 3.27 2.21
CA TYR A 233 9.29 4.09 1.05
C TYR A 233 8.61 3.29 -0.08
N ALA A 234 8.96 2.01 -0.25
CA ALA A 234 8.31 1.16 -1.24
C ALA A 234 6.84 0.91 -0.87
N ALA A 235 6.53 0.65 0.41
CA ALA A 235 5.16 0.52 0.90
C ALA A 235 4.38 1.83 0.81
N GLU A 236 5.00 2.97 1.15
CA GLU A 236 4.39 4.29 0.98
C GLU A 236 4.00 4.56 -0.48
N ARG A 237 4.89 4.23 -1.42
CA ARG A 237 4.65 4.38 -2.85
C ARG A 237 3.51 3.49 -3.32
N ILE A 238 3.44 2.24 -2.88
CA ILE A 238 2.32 1.32 -3.18
C ILE A 238 1.01 1.94 -2.68
N ALA A 239 0.97 2.36 -1.41
CA ALA A 239 -0.22 2.95 -0.82
C ALA A 239 -0.73 4.17 -1.58
N ARG A 240 0.19 5.07 -1.98
CA ARG A 240 -0.16 6.26 -2.77
C ARG A 240 -0.69 5.91 -4.15
N THR A 241 -0.01 4.99 -4.83
CA THR A 241 -0.32 4.58 -6.20
C THR A 241 -1.69 3.90 -6.26
N GLU A 242 -1.95 2.95 -5.34
CA GLU A 242 -3.25 2.28 -5.26
C GLU A 242 -4.37 3.23 -4.84
N SER A 243 -4.14 4.10 -3.85
CA SER A 243 -5.12 5.14 -3.50
C SER A 243 -5.45 6.05 -4.69
N ALA A 244 -4.47 6.41 -5.53
CA ALA A 244 -4.73 7.23 -6.72
C ALA A 244 -5.53 6.46 -7.77
N ARG A 245 -5.19 5.18 -7.99
CA ARG A 245 -5.90 4.28 -8.92
C ARG A 245 -7.38 4.16 -8.57
N VAL A 246 -7.69 3.85 -7.31
CA VAL A 246 -9.09 3.63 -6.90
C VAL A 246 -9.90 4.92 -6.87
N GLN A 247 -9.27 6.05 -6.56
CA GLN A 247 -9.92 7.35 -6.66
C GLN A 247 -10.23 7.71 -8.11
N HIS A 248 -9.36 7.34 -9.04
CA HIS A 248 -9.60 7.51 -10.46
C HIS A 248 -10.72 6.60 -10.97
N GLU A 249 -10.73 5.32 -10.61
CA GLU A 249 -11.83 4.40 -10.93
C GLU A 249 -13.17 4.93 -10.42
N ALA A 250 -13.20 5.44 -9.17
CA ALA A 250 -14.37 6.10 -8.61
C ALA A 250 -14.81 7.33 -9.43
N GLN A 251 -13.87 8.13 -9.92
CA GLN A 251 -14.16 9.27 -10.78
C GLN A 251 -14.72 8.85 -12.13
N VAL A 252 -14.06 7.93 -12.84
CA VAL A 252 -14.51 7.43 -14.15
C VAL A 252 -15.90 6.82 -14.04
N LEU A 253 -16.11 5.94 -13.06
CA LEU A 253 -17.42 5.36 -12.80
C LEU A 253 -18.45 6.48 -12.55
N SER A 254 -18.10 7.47 -11.71
CA SER A 254 -18.96 8.62 -11.44
C SER A 254 -19.39 9.36 -12.69
N LEU A 255 -18.48 9.56 -13.64
CA LEU A 255 -18.77 10.27 -14.88
C LEU A 255 -19.67 9.44 -15.79
N LYS A 256 -19.37 8.15 -15.95
CA LYS A 256 -20.13 7.25 -16.81
C LYS A 256 -21.59 7.09 -16.40
N GLN A 257 -21.90 6.88 -15.12
CA GLN A 257 -23.32 6.71 -14.72
C GLN A 257 -24.10 8.03 -14.63
N ASN A 258 -23.44 9.19 -14.76
CA ASN A 258 -24.13 10.48 -14.92
C ASN A 258 -24.08 10.97 -16.38
N ASP A 259 -23.80 10.06 -17.32
CA ASP A 259 -23.81 10.31 -18.77
C ASP A 259 -22.89 11.47 -19.22
N TYR A 260 -21.79 11.71 -18.49
CA TYR A 260 -20.79 12.68 -18.92
C TYR A 260 -19.96 12.12 -20.07
N LYS A 261 -20.01 12.78 -21.22
CA LYS A 261 -19.17 12.45 -22.37
C LYS A 261 -17.71 12.90 -22.18
N TYR A 262 -17.49 14.04 -21.52
CA TYR A 262 -16.16 14.64 -21.38
C TYR A 262 -15.72 14.76 -19.93
N CYS A 263 -14.40 14.68 -19.73
CA CYS A 263 -13.75 14.96 -18.46
C CYS A 263 -12.62 15.97 -18.65
N LYS A 264 -12.26 16.63 -17.55
CA LYS A 264 -11.11 17.52 -17.46
C LYS A 264 -10.02 16.87 -16.62
N TRP A 265 -8.80 16.88 -17.13
CA TRP A 265 -7.60 16.52 -16.40
C TRP A 265 -7.16 17.65 -15.44
N TYR A 266 -6.93 17.30 -14.18
CA TYR A 266 -6.44 18.20 -13.15
C TYR A 266 -5.08 17.75 -12.65
N ILE A 267 -4.06 18.58 -12.90
CA ILE A 267 -2.70 18.33 -12.44
C ILE A 267 -2.55 18.52 -10.93
N GLU A 268 -1.81 17.61 -10.31
CA GLU A 268 -1.42 17.75 -8.91
C GLU A 268 -0.48 18.94 -8.67
N PRO A 269 -0.28 19.38 -7.41
CA PRO A 269 0.64 20.47 -7.09
C PRO A 269 2.08 20.33 -7.56
N GLY A 270 2.64 19.13 -7.49
CA GLY A 270 4.00 18.84 -7.92
C GLY A 270 4.08 18.11 -9.26
N ALA A 271 3.10 18.32 -10.16
CA ALA A 271 2.97 17.51 -11.37
C ALA A 271 4.27 17.47 -12.20
N CYS A 272 4.64 16.26 -12.61
CA CYS A 272 5.83 16.04 -13.43
C CYS A 272 5.63 16.58 -14.87
N LYS A 273 6.67 16.49 -15.70
CA LYS A 273 6.60 16.90 -17.11
C LYS A 273 5.49 16.14 -17.86
N TYR A 274 5.43 14.82 -17.73
CA TYR A 274 4.43 13.98 -18.40
C TYR A 274 2.99 14.35 -18.01
N CYS A 275 2.70 14.55 -16.72
CA CYS A 275 1.36 14.98 -16.27
C CYS A 275 0.95 16.35 -16.80
N ARG A 276 1.92 17.25 -17.03
CA ARG A 276 1.68 18.56 -17.64
C ARG A 276 1.45 18.46 -19.15
N GLU A 277 2.17 17.56 -19.82
CA GLU A 277 1.93 17.26 -21.24
C GLU A 277 0.51 16.73 -21.47
N ILE A 278 0.02 15.82 -20.61
CA ILE A 278 -1.39 15.37 -20.62
C ILE A 278 -2.35 16.54 -20.38
N ALA A 279 -2.04 17.44 -19.44
CA ALA A 279 -2.89 18.60 -19.17
C ALA A 279 -3.00 19.59 -20.34
N ASN A 280 -1.99 19.61 -21.22
CA ASN A 280 -1.94 20.47 -22.40
C ASN A 280 -2.40 19.74 -23.67
N SER A 281 -2.71 18.45 -23.59
CA SER A 281 -3.22 17.62 -24.68
C SER A 281 -4.74 17.43 -24.54
N ASN A 282 -5.38 16.77 -25.50
CA ASN A 282 -6.81 16.43 -25.50
C ASN A 282 -7.03 15.13 -26.30
N SER A 283 -8.25 14.62 -26.35
CA SER A 283 -8.61 13.45 -27.18
C SER A 283 -8.77 13.76 -28.68
N GLY A 284 -8.18 14.86 -29.16
CA GLY A 284 -8.27 15.31 -30.55
C GLY A 284 -9.48 16.21 -30.87
N GLY A 285 -9.58 16.65 -32.13
CA GLY A 285 -10.63 17.55 -32.61
C GLY A 285 -10.51 18.99 -32.07
N ASN A 286 -11.64 19.71 -32.01
CA ASN A 286 -11.72 21.10 -31.51
C ASN A 286 -11.92 21.18 -29.98
N LEU A 287 -11.46 20.18 -29.23
CA LEU A 287 -11.60 20.15 -27.77
C LEU A 287 -10.60 21.12 -27.09
N PRO A 288 -10.98 21.79 -25.99
CA PRO A 288 -10.03 22.59 -25.23
C PRO A 288 -8.90 21.74 -24.62
N GLU A 289 -7.77 22.38 -24.30
CA GLU A 289 -6.65 21.73 -23.61
C GLU A 289 -7.08 21.09 -22.28
N GLY A 290 -6.60 19.87 -22.06
CA GLY A 290 -6.86 19.08 -20.86
C GLY A 290 -8.27 18.49 -20.79
N ILE A 291 -9.04 18.56 -21.89
CA ILE A 291 -10.37 17.94 -22.00
C ILE A 291 -10.26 16.65 -22.83
N TYR A 292 -10.84 15.58 -22.32
CA TYR A 292 -10.84 14.26 -22.94
C TYR A 292 -12.26 13.72 -22.98
N GLU A 293 -12.56 12.88 -23.97
CA GLU A 293 -13.66 11.93 -23.83
C GLU A 293 -13.37 11.00 -22.65
N VAL A 294 -14.39 10.64 -21.87
CA VAL A 294 -14.18 9.84 -20.65
C VAL A 294 -13.49 8.51 -20.94
N ASP A 295 -13.77 7.90 -22.09
CA ASP A 295 -13.20 6.63 -22.52
C ASP A 295 -11.77 6.75 -23.08
N ASP A 296 -11.36 7.93 -23.54
CA ASP A 296 -10.02 8.20 -24.11
C ASP A 296 -9.10 8.91 -23.10
N CYS A 297 -9.60 9.24 -21.91
CA CYS A 297 -8.81 9.89 -20.89
C CYS A 297 -7.73 8.93 -20.35
N PRO A 298 -6.46 9.35 -20.26
CA PRO A 298 -5.41 8.52 -19.68
C PRO A 298 -5.74 8.06 -18.25
N ASP A 299 -5.40 6.80 -17.94
CA ASP A 299 -5.59 6.25 -16.60
C ASP A 299 -4.67 6.91 -15.57
N ILE A 300 -5.19 7.15 -14.37
CA ILE A 300 -4.39 7.54 -13.20
C ILE A 300 -4.23 6.30 -12.30
N PRO A 301 -3.01 5.99 -11.82
CA PRO A 301 -1.79 6.79 -11.90
C PRO A 301 -0.96 6.53 -13.16
N VAL A 302 -0.50 7.60 -13.81
CA VAL A 302 0.41 7.54 -14.98
C VAL A 302 1.87 7.23 -14.62
N HIS A 303 2.25 7.45 -13.35
CA HIS A 303 3.58 7.16 -12.83
C HIS A 303 3.50 6.92 -11.32
N PRO A 304 4.53 6.32 -10.69
CA PRO A 304 4.53 6.17 -9.24
C PRO A 304 4.41 7.52 -8.53
N ASN A 305 3.66 7.57 -7.43
CA ASN A 305 3.34 8.77 -6.65
C ASN A 305 2.42 9.81 -7.33
N CYS A 306 1.88 9.55 -8.53
CA CYS A 306 0.97 10.48 -9.19
C CYS A 306 -0.28 10.77 -8.33
N ARG A 307 -0.64 12.05 -8.18
CA ARG A 307 -1.88 12.51 -7.53
C ARG A 307 -2.74 13.42 -8.39
N CYS A 308 -2.62 13.28 -9.71
CA CYS A 308 -3.55 13.93 -10.63
C CYS A 308 -4.97 13.38 -10.43
N SER A 309 -5.97 14.08 -10.95
CA SER A 309 -7.37 13.64 -10.91
C SER A 309 -8.10 14.07 -12.16
N ILE A 310 -9.27 13.48 -12.38
CA ILE A 310 -10.20 13.92 -13.42
C ILE A 310 -11.48 14.47 -12.78
N GLY A 311 -12.22 15.28 -13.53
CA GLY A 311 -13.54 15.73 -13.12
C GLY A 311 -14.45 15.98 -14.31
N ALA A 312 -15.76 16.01 -14.06
CA ALA A 312 -16.77 16.21 -15.08
C ALA A 312 -16.52 17.48 -15.90
N TYR A 313 -16.74 17.40 -17.21
CA TYR A 313 -16.73 18.54 -18.12
C TYR A 313 -17.88 18.43 -19.14
N TRP A 314 -18.42 19.56 -19.57
CA TRP A 314 -19.40 19.62 -20.67
C TRP A 314 -18.97 20.71 -21.64
N LEU A 315 -19.19 20.49 -22.95
CA LEU A 315 -18.98 21.49 -23.98
C LEU A 315 -20.15 22.49 -23.98
N ASP A 316 -19.86 23.75 -24.27
CA ASP A 316 -20.91 24.76 -24.43
C ASP A 316 -21.69 24.46 -25.73
N GLY A 317 -22.91 23.90 -25.63
CA GLY A 317 -23.80 23.64 -26.78
C GLY A 317 -24.68 22.39 -26.68
N ASP A 318 -24.37 21.46 -25.78
CA ASP A 318 -25.11 20.20 -25.59
C ASP A 318 -26.16 20.30 -24.45
N ASP A 319 -27.09 21.27 -24.55
CA ASP A 319 -28.32 21.34 -23.73
C ASP A 319 -29.48 20.65 -24.48
#